data_AF-A0A4U6XEY9-F1
#
_entry.id   AF-A0A4U6XEY9-F1
#
_cell.length_a   1.000
_cell.length_b   1.000
_cell.length_c   1.000
_cell.angle_alpha   90.00
_cell.angle_beta   90.00
_cell.angle_gamma   90.00
#
_symmetry.space_group_name_H-M   'P 1'
#
loop_
_entity.id
_entity.type
_entity.pdbx_description
1 polymer ?
#
loop_
_entity_poly.entity_id
_entity_poly.type
_entity_poly.pdbx_seq_one_letter_code
_entity_poly.pdbx_strand_id
1 'polypeptide(L)'
;MASILRRLPLCGRQWKPLTFSNPNFKKIPSNEKMEEELFPDYTASRYYPVRIGEVLRNRYQIVGKLGFGASSTVWLARDLEELLDSFDVAGPGGCHRCLVHPPLWESVLTFLHRNPVRMLPAPVLAFVLRRLFLALDFLHAECQIIHTDIKADNIMFATEDDSVFSAFEEQELLNPSPRKLVDRRAVYLSRELQMPKEWGAPVLCDFGSAVVGDTEHTEDVQPDIYRAPEVILEAPWSYQIDIWNAGCMIWDLFEGGHLFTGHDPEHQTYRSRAHLAEIVALLGQPPQTLLDSGKSSHRFFTHEEMASPSQTLSLALEPLLRRPVLTTLLTSLSACVLAWAVRDYRAYIALGPGGVPHNFVGWLLVTLAIRPFALSQAAATWTGDFPAEGAHEDVEQVPRRRGDRAELGGIVPHRQLSQHAPERMREYIRNLFANAVTQNPTLLESKRSLYERNNSALFVSAPVLASSPAVPAACRTARGEIGHYHGDLSVHMYLSPADARLAVEKGWAERHRLALPRGSLFEGRFRVADSYLMIYGPRDEDEMEILAAFLRNGIRYMTGAEEVGPIVWNHLVDA
;
A
#
# COMPACT_ATOMS: atom_id res chain seq x y z
N MET A 1 10.14 -29.54 -0.19
CA MET A 1 10.13 -30.55 -1.28
C MET A 1 8.77 -30.75 -1.96
N ALA A 2 7.69 -30.07 -1.56
CA ALA A 2 6.36 -30.27 -2.16
C ALA A 2 5.96 -29.29 -3.29
N SER A 3 6.81 -28.32 -3.67
CA SER A 3 6.47 -27.32 -4.71
C SER A 3 7.05 -27.60 -6.10
N ILE A 4 7.89 -28.62 -6.25
CA ILE A 4 8.52 -28.97 -7.55
C ILE A 4 7.71 -30.03 -8.32
N LEU A 5 6.81 -30.77 -7.65
CA LEU A 5 6.05 -31.87 -8.25
C LEU A 5 4.64 -31.49 -8.78
N ARG A 6 4.27 -30.19 -8.80
CA ARG A 6 3.00 -29.73 -9.41
C ARG A 6 3.15 -29.12 -10.81
N ARG A 7 4.36 -29.08 -11.38
CA ARG A 7 4.61 -28.70 -12.78
C ARG A 7 4.83 -29.91 -13.69
N LEU A 8 4.03 -30.96 -13.50
CA LEU A 8 3.75 -31.86 -14.62
C LEU A 8 2.74 -31.12 -15.49
N PRO A 9 2.92 -31.06 -16.83
CA PRO A 9 1.94 -30.45 -17.71
C PRO A 9 0.59 -31.12 -17.41
N LEU A 10 -0.44 -30.31 -17.19
CA LEU A 10 -1.81 -30.80 -17.06
C LEU A 10 -2.14 -31.47 -18.39
N CYS A 11 -1.90 -32.78 -18.47
CA CYS A 11 -2.15 -33.57 -19.65
C CYS A 11 -3.62 -33.39 -20.05
N GLY A 12 -3.87 -32.62 -21.13
CA GLY A 12 -5.10 -32.73 -21.92
C GLY A 12 -6.06 -31.54 -22.01
N ARG A 13 -5.68 -30.29 -21.70
CA ARG A 13 -6.59 -29.15 -21.96
C ARG A 13 -6.25 -28.45 -23.28
N GLN A 14 -6.61 -29.07 -24.41
CA GLN A 14 -6.51 -28.41 -25.71
C GLN A 14 -7.50 -27.24 -25.78
N TRP A 15 -6.98 -26.01 -25.70
CA TRP A 15 -7.79 -24.80 -25.78
C TRP A 15 -8.44 -24.69 -27.17
N LYS A 16 -9.73 -24.37 -27.23
CA LYS A 16 -10.42 -24.13 -28.51
C LYS A 16 -10.22 -22.68 -28.94
N PRO A 17 -10.02 -22.42 -30.26
CA PRO A 17 -9.99 -21.05 -30.77
C PRO A 17 -11.27 -20.29 -30.43
N LEU A 18 -11.11 -19.05 -29.96
CA LEU A 18 -12.20 -18.11 -29.71
C LEU A 18 -12.61 -17.38 -30.98
N THR A 19 -13.88 -17.00 -31.07
CA THR A 19 -14.42 -16.17 -32.16
C THR A 19 -14.78 -14.78 -31.63
N PHE A 20 -14.01 -13.77 -32.03
CA PHE A 20 -14.24 -12.37 -31.65
C PHE A 20 -15.21 -11.70 -32.64
N SER A 21 -16.51 -12.00 -32.53
CA SER A 21 -17.55 -11.54 -33.47
C SER A 21 -18.25 -10.24 -33.07
N ASN A 22 -17.98 -9.69 -31.88
CA ASN A 22 -18.66 -8.51 -31.38
C ASN A 22 -18.08 -7.22 -32.00
N PRO A 23 -18.86 -6.46 -32.81
CA PRO A 23 -18.37 -5.25 -33.45
C PRO A 23 -18.49 -4.01 -32.55
N ASN A 24 -19.13 -4.11 -31.38
CA ASN A 24 -19.49 -2.97 -30.53
C ASN A 24 -18.34 -2.59 -29.60
N PHE A 25 -17.30 -1.96 -30.16
CA PHE A 25 -16.19 -1.39 -29.39
C PHE A 25 -16.21 0.15 -29.41
N LYS A 26 -15.67 0.76 -28.35
CA LYS A 26 -15.45 2.20 -28.31
C LYS A 26 -14.36 2.60 -29.31
N LYS A 27 -14.72 3.38 -30.33
CA LYS A 27 -13.76 3.93 -31.30
C LYS A 27 -13.01 5.11 -30.69
N ILE A 28 -11.69 5.10 -30.82
CA ILE A 28 -10.84 6.22 -30.43
C ILE A 28 -10.47 7.02 -31.69
N PRO A 29 -10.47 8.37 -31.65
CA PRO A 29 -10.02 9.18 -32.77
C PRO A 29 -8.59 8.84 -33.23
N SER A 30 -8.33 8.88 -34.54
CA SER A 30 -7.03 8.49 -35.10
C SER A 30 -5.88 9.41 -34.65
N ASN A 31 -6.18 10.68 -34.41
CA ASN A 31 -5.25 11.73 -33.97
C ASN A 31 -4.95 11.71 -32.47
N GLU A 32 -5.74 10.99 -31.66
CA GLU A 32 -5.52 10.87 -30.22
C GLU A 32 -4.40 9.86 -29.96
N LYS A 33 -3.28 10.32 -29.38
CA LYS A 33 -2.18 9.46 -28.97
C LYS A 33 -2.55 8.71 -27.69
N MET A 34 -2.24 7.42 -27.64
CA MET A 34 -2.44 6.58 -26.46
C MET A 34 -1.21 5.74 -26.16
N GLU A 35 -1.02 5.39 -24.89
CA GLU A 35 -0.08 4.35 -24.45
C GLU A 35 1.32 4.49 -25.12
N GLU A 36 1.78 3.52 -25.88
CA GLU A 36 3.10 3.53 -26.54
C GLU A 36 3.30 4.72 -27.50
N GLU A 37 2.22 5.30 -28.04
CA GLU A 37 2.31 6.46 -28.94
C GLU A 37 2.70 7.76 -28.20
N LEU A 38 2.65 7.74 -26.87
CA LEU A 38 3.09 8.84 -26.02
C LEU A 38 4.61 8.89 -25.87
N PHE A 39 5.33 7.81 -26.20
CA PHE A 39 6.80 7.84 -26.20
C PHE A 39 7.33 8.80 -27.28
N PRO A 40 8.30 9.69 -26.97
CA PRO A 40 8.84 10.67 -27.92
C PRO A 40 9.35 10.04 -29.23
N ASP A 41 10.00 8.88 -29.14
CA ASP A 41 10.61 8.17 -30.26
C ASP A 41 9.71 7.09 -30.86
N TYR A 42 8.42 7.10 -30.54
CA TYR A 42 7.48 6.12 -31.05
C TYR A 42 7.44 6.12 -32.58
N THR A 43 7.74 4.96 -33.16
CA THR A 43 7.64 4.72 -34.59
C THR A 43 6.81 3.46 -34.81
N ALA A 44 5.60 3.59 -35.36
CA ALA A 44 4.66 2.48 -35.50
C ALA A 44 5.22 1.27 -36.27
N SER A 45 6.14 1.46 -37.22
CA SER A 45 6.77 0.36 -37.98
C SER A 45 7.72 -0.51 -37.14
N ARG A 46 8.19 -0.03 -35.98
CA ARG A 46 9.02 -0.81 -35.05
C ARG A 46 8.20 -1.83 -34.25
N TYR A 47 6.88 -1.67 -34.19
CA TYR A 47 5.97 -2.53 -33.45
C TYR A 47 5.21 -3.46 -34.39
N TYR A 48 5.06 -4.73 -34.04
CA TYR A 48 4.23 -5.65 -34.81
C TYR A 48 2.74 -5.23 -34.75
N PRO A 49 2.00 -5.17 -35.86
CA PRO A 49 0.59 -4.75 -35.87
C PRO A 49 -0.36 -5.89 -35.46
N VAL A 50 -0.26 -6.31 -34.20
CA VAL A 50 -1.08 -7.40 -33.63
C VAL A 50 -2.57 -7.16 -33.83
N ARG A 51 -3.33 -8.22 -34.16
CA ARG A 51 -4.80 -8.19 -34.17
C ARG A 51 -5.38 -9.15 -33.14
N ILE A 52 -6.36 -8.69 -32.37
CA ILE A 52 -7.16 -9.58 -31.51
C ILE A 52 -7.82 -10.67 -32.37
N GLY A 53 -7.69 -11.93 -31.95
CA GLY A 53 -8.14 -13.12 -32.67
C GLY A 53 -7.12 -13.69 -33.67
N GLU A 54 -6.04 -12.98 -33.98
CA GLU A 54 -4.93 -13.49 -34.79
C GLU A 54 -4.29 -14.71 -34.13
N VAL A 55 -3.88 -15.69 -34.93
CA VAL A 55 -3.15 -16.88 -34.45
C VAL A 55 -1.71 -16.81 -34.95
N LEU A 56 -0.78 -16.53 -34.04
CA LEU A 56 0.65 -16.52 -34.34
C LEU A 56 1.20 -17.94 -34.30
N ARG A 57 2.08 -18.27 -35.25
CA ARG A 57 2.70 -19.61 -35.36
C ARG A 57 1.70 -20.79 -35.39
N ASN A 58 0.47 -20.55 -35.86
CA ASN A 58 -0.64 -21.53 -35.79
C ASN A 58 -0.95 -22.04 -34.38
N ARG A 59 -0.52 -21.32 -33.35
CA ARG A 59 -0.50 -21.81 -31.98
C ARG A 59 -0.93 -20.81 -30.92
N TYR A 60 -0.52 -19.55 -31.03
CA TYR A 60 -0.80 -18.54 -30.02
C TYR A 60 -1.93 -17.64 -30.52
N GLN A 61 -3.15 -17.89 -30.04
CA GLN A 61 -4.28 -17.04 -30.39
C GLN A 61 -4.30 -15.81 -29.49
N ILE A 62 -4.18 -14.62 -30.08
CA ILE A 62 -4.21 -13.34 -29.37
C ILE A 62 -5.61 -13.07 -28.82
N VAL A 63 -5.69 -12.80 -27.52
CA VAL A 63 -6.93 -12.45 -26.82
C VAL A 63 -7.07 -10.94 -26.68
N GLY A 64 -6.07 -10.27 -26.12
CA GLY A 64 -6.15 -8.84 -25.83
C GLY A 64 -4.83 -8.28 -25.32
N LYS A 65 -4.72 -6.95 -25.32
CA LYS A 65 -3.49 -6.25 -24.93
C LYS A 65 -3.43 -6.14 -23.40
N LEU A 66 -2.30 -6.54 -22.82
CA LEU A 66 -2.02 -6.45 -21.39
C LEU A 66 -1.21 -5.20 -21.03
N GLY A 67 -0.32 -4.78 -21.93
CA GLY A 67 0.55 -3.63 -21.67
C GLY A 67 1.46 -3.30 -22.84
N PHE A 68 2.39 -2.38 -22.59
CA PHE A 68 3.30 -1.84 -23.59
C PHE A 68 4.58 -1.31 -22.94
N GLY A 69 5.66 -1.25 -23.72
CA GLY A 69 6.93 -0.65 -23.33
C GLY A 69 7.50 0.17 -24.49
N ALA A 70 8.69 0.76 -24.29
CA ALA A 70 9.31 1.65 -25.28
C ALA A 70 9.68 0.96 -26.61
N SER A 71 9.78 -0.36 -26.63
CA SER A 71 10.18 -1.16 -27.80
C SER A 71 9.28 -2.37 -28.06
N SER A 72 8.26 -2.62 -27.24
CA SER A 72 7.44 -3.83 -27.29
C SER A 72 5.98 -3.59 -26.87
N THR A 73 5.10 -4.54 -27.22
CA THR A 73 3.73 -4.61 -26.69
C THR A 73 3.48 -6.00 -26.15
N VAL A 74 2.70 -6.10 -25.07
CA VAL A 74 2.47 -7.35 -24.33
C VAL A 74 1.01 -7.76 -24.49
N TRP A 75 0.79 -9.03 -24.82
CA TRP A 75 -0.52 -9.55 -25.20
C TRP A 75 -0.82 -10.84 -24.45
N LEU A 76 -2.07 -10.98 -23.98
CA LEU A 76 -2.58 -12.26 -23.51
C LEU A 76 -2.88 -13.13 -24.73
N ALA A 77 -2.43 -14.37 -24.71
CA ALA A 77 -2.69 -15.33 -25.77
C ALA A 77 -3.04 -16.71 -25.20
N ARG A 78 -3.91 -17.43 -25.89
CA ARG A 78 -4.14 -18.87 -25.64
C ARG A 78 -3.06 -19.68 -26.34
N ASP A 79 -2.37 -20.51 -25.57
CA ASP A 79 -1.45 -21.51 -26.10
C ASP A 79 -2.21 -22.78 -26.48
N LEU A 80 -2.15 -23.16 -27.76
CA LEU A 80 -2.82 -24.37 -28.27
C LEU A 80 -1.99 -25.65 -28.08
N GLU A 81 -0.73 -25.58 -27.61
CA GLU A 81 0.18 -26.74 -27.46
C GLU A 81 1.03 -26.81 -26.15
N GLU A 82 0.89 -25.87 -25.20
CA GLU A 82 1.45 -25.87 -23.81
C GLU A 82 3.00 -25.98 -23.63
N LEU A 83 3.77 -25.09 -24.25
CA LEU A 83 5.25 -25.04 -24.19
C LEU A 83 5.77 -23.59 -24.37
N LEU A 84 6.65 -23.11 -23.50
CA LEU A 84 7.27 -21.77 -23.70
C LEU A 84 8.14 -21.76 -24.97
N ASP A 85 8.08 -20.67 -25.74
CA ASP A 85 8.73 -20.53 -27.04
C ASP A 85 9.28 -19.10 -27.24
N SER A 86 10.22 -18.95 -28.17
CA SER A 86 10.63 -17.66 -28.70
C SER A 86 10.78 -17.77 -30.22
N PHE A 87 10.17 -16.86 -30.96
CA PHE A 87 10.11 -16.97 -32.41
C PHE A 87 10.03 -15.62 -33.11
N ASP A 88 10.37 -15.59 -34.40
CA ASP A 88 10.25 -14.40 -35.22
C ASP A 88 8.96 -14.41 -36.04
N VAL A 89 8.30 -13.26 -36.13
CA VAL A 89 7.10 -13.03 -36.95
C VAL A 89 7.38 -11.94 -37.97
N ALA A 90 7.08 -12.21 -39.24
CA ALA A 90 7.20 -11.21 -40.30
C ALA A 90 6.03 -10.22 -40.23
N GLY A 91 6.33 -8.94 -40.09
CA GLY A 91 5.39 -7.82 -40.15
C GLY A 91 5.72 -6.86 -41.29
N PRO A 92 4.86 -5.84 -41.53
CA PRO A 92 5.07 -4.85 -42.60
C PRO A 92 6.36 -4.03 -42.46
N GLY A 93 6.87 -3.88 -41.23
CA GLY A 93 8.08 -3.12 -40.92
C GLY A 93 9.36 -3.98 -40.81
N GLY A 94 9.26 -5.29 -40.99
CA GLY A 94 10.37 -6.23 -40.81
C GLY A 94 10.00 -7.45 -39.97
N CYS A 95 10.99 -8.21 -39.51
CA CYS A 95 10.78 -9.32 -38.58
C CYS A 95 10.76 -8.80 -37.14
N HIS A 96 9.84 -9.32 -36.33
CA HIS A 96 9.69 -8.97 -34.92
C HIS A 96 9.88 -10.22 -34.06
N ARG A 97 10.70 -10.12 -33.02
CA ARG A 97 10.91 -11.20 -32.04
C ARG A 97 9.72 -11.25 -31.08
N CYS A 98 9.11 -12.42 -30.94
CA CYS A 98 8.09 -12.73 -29.95
C CYS A 98 8.69 -13.61 -28.85
N LEU A 99 8.47 -13.21 -27.60
CA LEU A 99 8.87 -13.96 -26.40
C LEU A 99 7.60 -14.41 -25.68
N VAL A 100 7.48 -15.71 -25.39
CA VAL A 100 6.31 -16.28 -24.72
C VAL A 100 6.67 -16.61 -23.27
N HIS A 101 5.90 -16.06 -22.33
CA HIS A 101 6.06 -16.25 -20.90
C HIS A 101 4.75 -16.73 -20.26
N PRO A 102 4.81 -17.45 -19.13
CA PRO A 102 3.61 -17.68 -18.32
C PRO A 102 2.96 -16.33 -17.96
N PRO A 103 1.63 -16.22 -17.99
CA PRO A 103 0.98 -14.97 -17.68
C PRO A 103 1.18 -14.66 -16.18
N LEU A 104 1.63 -13.45 -15.91
CA LEU A 104 1.73 -12.91 -14.56
C LEU A 104 0.56 -11.94 -14.33
N TRP A 105 0.28 -11.66 -13.07
CA TRP A 105 -0.58 -10.56 -12.70
C TRP A 105 0.20 -9.24 -12.74
N GLU A 106 -0.36 -8.18 -12.17
CA GLU A 106 0.17 -6.81 -12.29
C GLU A 106 1.52 -6.59 -11.61
N SER A 107 2.19 -5.48 -12.00
CA SER A 107 3.44 -5.04 -11.38
C SER A 107 3.22 -4.56 -9.94
N VAL A 108 4.30 -4.54 -9.15
CA VAL A 108 4.29 -3.99 -7.79
C VAL A 108 3.89 -2.51 -7.81
N LEU A 109 4.27 -1.76 -8.86
CA LEU A 109 3.85 -0.37 -9.04
C LEU A 109 2.34 -0.25 -9.29
N THR A 110 1.78 -1.03 -10.21
CA THR A 110 0.33 -1.02 -10.46
C THR A 110 -0.45 -1.44 -9.21
N PHE A 111 0.03 -2.45 -8.49
CA PHE A 111 -0.53 -2.87 -7.21
C PHE A 111 -0.48 -1.75 -6.15
N LEU A 112 0.64 -1.01 -6.07
CA LEU A 112 0.78 0.15 -5.20
C LEU A 112 -0.27 1.22 -5.53
N HIS A 113 -0.49 1.50 -6.81
CA HIS A 113 -1.48 2.49 -7.25
C HIS A 113 -2.92 2.08 -6.97
N ARG A 114 -3.21 0.77 -6.87
CA ARG A 114 -4.50 0.25 -6.41
C ARG A 114 -4.72 0.43 -4.91
N ASN A 115 -3.65 0.65 -4.13
CA ASN A 115 -3.76 1.01 -2.72
C ASN A 115 -3.97 2.52 -2.56
N PRO A 116 -5.09 2.99 -1.97
CA PRO A 116 -5.34 4.42 -1.74
C PRO A 116 -4.23 5.12 -0.93
N VAL A 117 -3.54 4.37 -0.06
CA VAL A 117 -2.45 4.89 0.78
C VAL A 117 -1.14 5.07 -0.02
N ARG A 118 -1.02 4.44 -1.20
CA ARG A 118 0.18 4.47 -2.06
C ARG A 118 1.49 4.09 -1.35
N MET A 119 1.40 3.21 -0.36
CA MET A 119 2.52 2.63 0.38
C MET A 119 2.28 1.13 0.57
N LEU A 120 3.34 0.32 0.54
CA LEU A 120 3.26 -1.10 0.87
C LEU A 120 3.45 -1.33 2.37
N PRO A 121 2.58 -2.13 3.01
CA PRO A 121 2.84 -2.61 4.36
C PRO A 121 4.17 -3.37 4.43
N ALA A 122 4.93 -3.18 5.51
CA ALA A 122 6.24 -3.81 5.70
C ALA A 122 6.28 -5.33 5.42
N PRO A 123 5.25 -6.14 5.77
CA PRO A 123 5.25 -7.57 5.44
C PRO A 123 5.17 -7.85 3.93
N VAL A 124 4.40 -7.04 3.20
CA VAL A 124 4.28 -7.16 1.73
C VAL A 124 5.58 -6.75 1.08
N LEU A 125 6.16 -5.62 1.53
CA LEU A 125 7.47 -5.18 1.07
C LEU A 125 8.56 -6.23 1.34
N ALA A 126 8.62 -6.79 2.56
CA ALA A 126 9.57 -7.84 2.89
C ALA A 126 9.40 -9.11 2.03
N PHE A 127 8.16 -9.46 1.67
CA PHE A 127 7.86 -10.56 0.76
C PHE A 127 8.39 -10.29 -0.67
N VAL A 128 8.20 -9.08 -1.18
CA VAL A 128 8.74 -8.63 -2.47
C VAL A 128 10.26 -8.62 -2.46
N LEU A 129 10.87 -7.97 -1.47
CA LEU A 129 12.33 -7.84 -1.36
C LEU A 129 13.03 -9.18 -1.21
N ARG A 130 12.46 -10.12 -0.44
CA ARG A 130 13.03 -11.46 -0.31
C ARG A 130 13.13 -12.16 -1.66
N ARG A 131 12.12 -12.02 -2.54
CA ARG A 131 12.16 -12.62 -3.88
C ARG A 131 13.09 -11.87 -4.82
N LEU A 132 13.07 -10.53 -4.76
CA LEU A 132 13.99 -9.69 -5.53
C LEU A 132 15.45 -10.00 -5.22
N PHE A 133 15.85 -10.05 -3.95
CA PHE A 133 17.25 -10.33 -3.60
C PHE A 133 17.69 -11.75 -3.97
N LEU A 134 16.80 -12.74 -3.91
CA LEU A 134 17.10 -14.08 -4.43
C LEU A 134 17.29 -14.07 -5.95
N ALA A 135 16.51 -13.27 -6.68
CA ALA A 135 16.66 -13.13 -8.13
C ALA A 135 17.95 -12.40 -8.49
N LEU A 136 18.27 -11.30 -7.79
CA LEU A 136 19.51 -10.55 -8.00
C LEU A 136 20.75 -11.39 -7.65
N ASP A 137 20.73 -12.12 -6.54
CA ASP A 137 21.81 -13.04 -6.17
C ASP A 137 22.05 -14.08 -7.28
N PHE A 138 20.99 -14.70 -7.79
CA PHE A 138 21.08 -15.64 -8.91
C PHE A 138 21.61 -14.96 -10.19
N LEU A 139 21.11 -13.78 -10.54
CA LEU A 139 21.55 -13.05 -11.74
C LEU A 139 23.03 -12.64 -11.65
N HIS A 140 23.46 -12.14 -10.49
CA HIS A 140 24.80 -11.61 -10.29
C HIS A 140 25.82 -12.74 -10.13
N ALA A 141 25.52 -13.76 -9.31
CA ALA A 141 26.47 -14.81 -8.98
C ALA A 141 26.51 -15.96 -10.00
N GLU A 142 25.37 -16.35 -10.57
CA GLU A 142 25.28 -17.53 -11.45
C GLU A 142 25.16 -17.15 -12.92
N CYS A 143 24.35 -16.13 -13.25
CA CYS A 143 24.13 -15.74 -14.65
C CYS A 143 25.14 -14.73 -15.17
N GLN A 144 25.84 -14.01 -14.27
CA GLN A 144 26.68 -12.86 -14.61
C GLN A 144 25.91 -11.82 -15.46
N ILE A 145 24.71 -11.45 -15.01
CA ILE A 145 23.86 -10.45 -15.67
C ILE A 145 23.58 -9.32 -14.69
N ILE A 146 23.69 -8.07 -15.16
CA ILE A 146 23.28 -6.86 -14.45
C ILE A 146 21.96 -6.40 -15.07
N HIS A 147 20.93 -6.16 -14.27
CA HIS A 147 19.60 -5.82 -14.78
C HIS A 147 19.50 -4.36 -15.26
N THR A 148 20.19 -3.45 -14.57
CA THR A 148 20.31 -2.01 -14.83
C THR A 148 19.01 -1.19 -14.80
N ASP A 149 17.88 -1.79 -14.45
CA ASP A 149 16.55 -1.15 -14.48
C ASP A 149 15.65 -1.73 -13.38
N ILE A 150 16.19 -1.89 -12.17
CA ILE A 150 15.39 -2.39 -11.04
C ILE A 150 14.43 -1.28 -10.59
N LYS A 151 13.13 -1.55 -10.75
CA LYS A 151 12.03 -0.68 -10.33
C LYS A 151 10.77 -1.48 -10.06
N ALA A 152 9.83 -0.90 -9.31
CA ALA A 152 8.60 -1.57 -8.91
C ALA A 152 7.73 -2.00 -10.10
N ASP A 153 7.87 -1.35 -11.26
CA ASP A 153 7.15 -1.70 -12.47
C ASP A 153 7.68 -2.98 -13.14
N ASN A 154 8.98 -3.27 -12.96
CA ASN A 154 9.65 -4.45 -13.50
C ASN A 154 9.55 -5.67 -12.57
N ILE A 155 8.77 -5.58 -11.49
CA ILE A 155 8.52 -6.70 -10.58
C ILE A 155 7.04 -7.02 -10.63
N MET A 156 6.68 -8.21 -11.10
CA MET A 156 5.27 -8.62 -11.28
C MET A 156 4.89 -9.70 -10.29
N PHE A 157 3.64 -9.70 -9.82
CA PHE A 157 3.13 -10.80 -9.00
C PHE A 157 2.72 -11.97 -9.88
N ALA A 158 3.21 -13.17 -9.59
CA ALA A 158 2.57 -14.37 -10.11
C ALA A 158 1.16 -14.55 -9.50
N THR A 159 0.33 -15.36 -10.12
CA THR A 159 -0.97 -15.78 -9.59
C THR A 159 -1.14 -17.28 -9.82
N GLU A 160 -1.75 -17.97 -8.86
CA GLU A 160 -2.22 -19.36 -9.05
C GLU A 160 -3.72 -19.38 -9.42
N ASP A 161 -4.33 -18.20 -9.57
CA ASP A 161 -5.74 -18.01 -9.90
C ASP A 161 -5.94 -17.72 -11.40
N ASP A 162 -6.13 -18.78 -12.18
CA ASP A 162 -6.46 -18.70 -13.62
C ASP A 162 -7.80 -17.98 -13.91
N SER A 163 -8.65 -17.76 -12.90
CA SER A 163 -9.94 -17.09 -13.11
C SER A 163 -9.78 -15.63 -13.50
N VAL A 164 -8.65 -14.99 -13.15
CA VAL A 164 -8.33 -13.63 -13.56
C VAL A 164 -8.15 -13.54 -15.08
N PHE A 165 -7.44 -14.50 -15.67
CA PHE A 165 -7.24 -14.53 -17.13
C PHE A 165 -8.52 -14.97 -17.84
N SER A 166 -9.25 -15.96 -17.30
CA SER A 166 -10.53 -16.39 -17.87
C SER A 166 -11.56 -15.24 -17.91
N ALA A 167 -11.62 -14.43 -16.85
CA ALA A 167 -12.48 -13.25 -16.80
C ALA A 167 -12.04 -12.17 -17.80
N PHE A 168 -10.73 -12.00 -18.01
CA PHE A 168 -10.21 -11.10 -19.06
C PHE A 168 -10.69 -11.54 -20.45
N GLU A 169 -10.60 -12.84 -20.76
CA GLU A 169 -11.07 -13.38 -22.05
C GLU A 169 -12.57 -13.16 -22.24
N GLU A 170 -13.38 -13.49 -21.24
CA GLU A 170 -14.84 -13.35 -21.29
C GLU A 170 -15.24 -11.87 -21.49
N GLN A 171 -14.58 -10.95 -20.77
CA GLN A 171 -14.83 -9.53 -20.94
C GLN A 171 -14.42 -9.01 -22.32
N GLU A 172 -13.33 -9.50 -22.90
CA GLU A 172 -12.92 -9.08 -24.25
C GLU A 172 -13.91 -9.56 -25.32
N LEU A 173 -14.56 -10.72 -25.12
CA LEU A 173 -15.64 -11.20 -25.98
C LEU A 173 -16.93 -10.39 -25.81
N LEU A 174 -17.31 -10.08 -24.56
CA LEU A 174 -18.56 -9.39 -24.24
C LEU A 174 -18.49 -7.88 -24.50
N ASN A 175 -17.37 -7.25 -24.16
CA ASN A 175 -17.17 -5.80 -24.25
C ASN A 175 -15.77 -5.51 -24.82
N PRO A 176 -15.58 -5.54 -26.14
CA PRO A 176 -14.26 -5.51 -26.76
C PRO A 176 -13.49 -4.21 -26.47
N SER A 177 -12.17 -4.32 -26.32
CA SER A 177 -11.31 -3.21 -25.91
C SER A 177 -11.44 -2.01 -26.85
N PRO A 178 -11.45 -0.77 -26.31
CA PRO A 178 -11.40 0.44 -27.12
C PRO A 178 -10.19 0.44 -28.05
N ARG A 179 -10.39 0.90 -29.29
CA ARG A 179 -9.34 0.85 -30.31
C ARG A 179 -9.52 1.92 -31.37
N LYS A 180 -8.44 2.21 -32.09
CA LYS A 180 -8.44 3.02 -33.31
C LYS A 180 -7.84 2.25 -34.49
N LEU A 181 -8.15 2.72 -35.69
CA LEU A 181 -7.56 2.25 -36.94
C LEU A 181 -6.76 3.40 -37.56
N VAL A 182 -5.45 3.20 -37.72
CA VAL A 182 -4.54 4.14 -38.36
C VAL A 182 -3.85 3.37 -39.48
N ASP A 183 -4.00 3.79 -40.73
CA ASP A 183 -3.37 3.14 -41.90
C ASP A 183 -3.52 1.61 -41.94
N ARG A 184 -4.73 1.11 -41.66
CA ARG A 184 -5.08 -0.33 -41.58
C ARG A 184 -4.41 -1.11 -40.43
N ARG A 185 -3.70 -0.42 -39.54
CA ARG A 185 -3.21 -0.93 -38.25
C ARG A 185 -4.26 -0.68 -37.17
N ALA A 186 -4.58 -1.71 -36.40
CA ALA A 186 -5.37 -1.56 -35.19
C ALA A 186 -4.46 -1.25 -34.01
N VAL A 187 -4.81 -0.23 -33.24
CA VAL A 187 -4.14 0.14 -31.97
C VAL A 187 -5.19 0.03 -30.88
N TYR A 188 -4.91 -0.80 -29.89
CA TYR A 188 -5.84 -1.18 -28.83
C TYR A 188 -5.35 -0.60 -27.51
N LEU A 189 -6.27 -0.13 -26.67
CA LEU A 189 -5.95 0.14 -25.27
C LEU A 189 -5.76 -1.17 -24.50
N SER A 190 -4.84 -1.14 -23.54
CA SER A 190 -4.63 -2.25 -22.61
C SER A 190 -5.84 -2.40 -21.69
N ARG A 191 -6.12 -3.64 -21.29
CA ARG A 191 -7.20 -3.96 -20.36
C ARG A 191 -6.61 -4.35 -19.00
N GLU A 192 -7.22 -3.86 -17.93
CA GLU A 192 -6.83 -4.22 -16.57
C GLU A 192 -7.26 -5.65 -16.19
N LEU A 193 -6.44 -6.29 -15.35
CA LEU A 193 -6.76 -7.59 -14.77
C LEU A 193 -7.57 -7.40 -13.47
N GLN A 194 -8.53 -8.29 -13.23
CA GLN A 194 -9.25 -8.34 -11.96
C GLN A 194 -8.33 -8.75 -10.80
N MET A 195 -8.77 -8.50 -9.56
CA MET A 195 -8.02 -8.89 -8.36
C MET A 195 -8.01 -10.43 -8.21
N PRO A 196 -6.83 -11.07 -8.06
CA PRO A 196 -6.74 -12.51 -7.86
C PRO A 196 -7.23 -12.90 -6.47
N LYS A 197 -7.79 -14.11 -6.36
CA LYS A 197 -8.12 -14.74 -5.08
C LYS A 197 -6.89 -15.33 -4.40
N GLU A 198 -5.94 -15.81 -5.20
CA GLU A 198 -4.71 -16.45 -4.74
C GLU A 198 -3.49 -15.78 -5.35
N TRP A 199 -2.51 -15.47 -4.50
CA TRP A 199 -1.33 -14.70 -4.86
C TRP A 199 -0.12 -15.61 -5.00
N GLY A 200 0.63 -15.42 -6.09
CA GLY A 200 1.91 -16.09 -6.33
C GLY A 200 3.10 -15.26 -5.85
N ALA A 201 4.29 -15.83 -6.05
CA ALA A 201 5.54 -15.14 -5.74
C ALA A 201 5.82 -13.97 -6.71
N PRO A 202 6.37 -12.85 -6.23
CA PRO A 202 6.95 -11.81 -7.07
C PRO A 202 8.03 -12.36 -7.99
N VAL A 203 8.03 -11.89 -9.22
CA VAL A 203 8.95 -12.28 -10.30
C VAL A 203 9.58 -11.02 -10.85
N LEU A 204 10.92 -10.99 -10.93
CA LEU A 204 11.64 -9.94 -11.63
C LEU A 204 11.51 -10.15 -13.14
N CYS A 205 11.10 -9.10 -13.84
CA CYS A 205 10.73 -9.09 -15.24
C CYS A 205 11.50 -7.98 -15.99
N ASP A 206 11.35 -7.99 -17.31
CA ASP A 206 11.92 -6.99 -18.23
C ASP A 206 13.44 -6.85 -18.20
N PHE A 207 14.09 -7.79 -18.88
CA PHE A 207 15.53 -7.78 -19.11
C PHE A 207 15.94 -6.98 -20.36
N GLY A 208 15.07 -6.08 -20.86
CA GLY A 208 15.32 -5.34 -22.10
C GLY A 208 16.52 -4.39 -22.05
N SER A 209 16.93 -3.97 -20.84
CA SER A 209 18.11 -3.12 -20.60
C SER A 209 19.28 -3.88 -19.98
N ALA A 210 19.10 -5.17 -19.68
CA ALA A 210 20.10 -5.94 -18.95
C ALA A 210 21.39 -6.10 -19.78
N VAL A 211 22.52 -6.09 -19.09
CA VAL A 211 23.85 -6.23 -19.68
C VAL A 211 24.60 -7.42 -19.08
N VAL A 212 25.60 -7.90 -19.81
CA VAL A 212 26.51 -8.93 -19.31
C VAL A 212 27.40 -8.32 -18.24
N GLY A 213 27.61 -9.02 -17.13
CA GLY A 213 28.53 -8.62 -16.08
C GLY A 213 29.98 -8.99 -16.37
N ASP A 214 30.88 -8.75 -15.42
CA ASP A 214 32.34 -8.96 -15.54
C ASP A 214 33.00 -8.27 -16.73
N THR A 215 32.32 -7.29 -17.34
CA THR A 215 32.86 -6.36 -18.32
C THR A 215 32.83 -4.94 -17.77
N GLU A 216 33.75 -4.09 -18.24
CA GLU A 216 33.75 -2.68 -17.85
C GLU A 216 32.58 -1.95 -18.51
N HIS A 217 31.81 -1.23 -17.70
CA HIS A 217 30.68 -0.44 -18.15
C HIS A 217 30.79 1.01 -17.70
N THR A 218 30.39 1.93 -18.57
CA THR A 218 30.31 3.37 -18.30
C THR A 218 29.11 4.03 -18.99
N GLU A 219 28.21 3.22 -19.54
CA GLU A 219 27.02 3.66 -20.25
C GLU A 219 26.00 4.32 -19.29
N ASP A 220 25.17 5.21 -19.82
CA ASP A 220 24.07 5.84 -19.07
C ASP A 220 22.89 4.85 -18.98
N VAL A 221 22.72 4.27 -17.80
CA VAL A 221 21.71 3.27 -17.48
C VAL A 221 20.87 3.72 -16.28
N GLN A 222 19.90 2.90 -15.88
CA GLN A 222 18.98 3.12 -14.76
C GLN A 222 17.95 4.25 -14.98
N PRO A 223 16.75 4.10 -14.39
CA PRO A 223 15.79 5.20 -14.29
C PRO A 223 16.40 6.41 -13.60
N ASP A 224 16.03 7.60 -14.05
CA ASP A 224 16.55 8.88 -13.56
C ASP A 224 16.61 8.96 -12.03
N ILE A 225 15.48 8.78 -11.34
CA ILE A 225 15.38 8.88 -9.87
C ILE A 225 16.05 7.74 -9.10
N TYR A 226 16.44 6.66 -9.78
CA TYR A 226 17.11 5.51 -9.17
C TYR A 226 18.57 5.42 -9.57
N ARG A 227 19.08 6.34 -10.39
CA ARG A 227 20.44 6.29 -10.92
C ARG A 227 21.50 6.39 -9.83
N ALA A 228 22.49 5.51 -9.89
CA ALA A 228 23.59 5.44 -8.93
C ALA A 228 24.62 6.57 -9.17
N PRO A 229 25.34 7.04 -8.14
CA PRO A 229 26.30 8.12 -8.27
C PRO A 229 27.44 7.78 -9.25
N GLU A 230 27.88 6.52 -9.32
CA GLU A 230 28.88 6.07 -10.30
C GLU A 230 28.40 6.20 -11.75
N VAL A 231 27.11 5.96 -12.01
CA VAL A 231 26.52 6.15 -13.34
C VAL A 231 26.40 7.64 -13.66
N ILE A 232 25.95 8.47 -12.70
CA ILE A 232 25.88 9.93 -12.87
C ILE A 232 27.25 10.55 -13.18
N LEU A 233 28.30 10.06 -12.53
CA LEU A 233 29.66 10.56 -12.68
C LEU A 233 30.41 9.97 -13.89
N GLU A 234 29.78 9.05 -14.63
CA GLU A 234 30.41 8.29 -15.71
C GLU A 234 31.68 7.56 -15.24
N ALA A 235 31.63 7.05 -14.01
CA ALA A 235 32.64 6.16 -13.45
C ALA A 235 32.35 4.70 -13.87
N PRO A 236 33.37 3.81 -13.89
CA PRO A 236 33.14 2.39 -14.09
C PRO A 236 32.17 1.83 -13.04
N TRP A 237 31.17 1.08 -13.51
CA TRP A 237 30.14 0.49 -12.66
C TRP A 237 29.98 -1.01 -12.91
N SER A 238 29.32 -1.70 -11.97
CA SER A 238 29.11 -3.16 -11.98
C SER A 238 27.80 -3.53 -11.26
N TYR A 239 27.63 -4.80 -10.89
CA TYR A 239 26.43 -5.38 -10.27
C TYR A 239 25.78 -4.55 -9.14
N GLN A 240 26.57 -3.74 -8.43
CA GLN A 240 26.09 -2.94 -7.29
C GLN A 240 25.05 -1.89 -7.68
N ILE A 241 24.99 -1.47 -8.95
CA ILE A 241 23.98 -0.49 -9.41
C ILE A 241 22.54 -1.02 -9.25
N ASP A 242 22.33 -2.33 -9.38
CA ASP A 242 21.01 -2.95 -9.15
C ASP A 242 20.62 -2.91 -7.66
N ILE A 243 21.61 -3.04 -6.77
CA ILE A 243 21.41 -2.94 -5.33
C ILE A 243 21.08 -1.50 -4.93
N TRP A 244 21.74 -0.53 -5.56
CA TRP A 244 21.41 0.89 -5.40
C TRP A 244 19.96 1.18 -5.83
N ASN A 245 19.57 0.73 -7.03
CA ASN A 245 18.18 0.84 -7.50
C ASN A 245 17.18 0.23 -6.50
N ALA A 246 17.46 -0.98 -6.00
CA ALA A 246 16.62 -1.63 -5.00
C ALA A 246 16.50 -0.79 -3.71
N GLY A 247 17.61 -0.17 -3.27
CA GLY A 247 17.62 0.75 -2.13
C GLY A 247 16.69 1.95 -2.31
N CYS A 248 16.78 2.64 -3.45
CA CYS A 248 15.88 3.76 -3.76
C CYS A 248 14.41 3.29 -3.86
N MET A 249 14.16 2.19 -4.58
CA MET A 249 12.82 1.63 -4.75
C MET A 249 12.17 1.26 -3.40
N ILE A 250 12.92 0.76 -2.42
CA ILE A 250 12.40 0.42 -1.09
C ILE A 250 11.77 1.64 -0.43
N TRP A 251 12.41 2.80 -0.53
CA TRP A 251 11.90 4.04 0.05
C TRP A 251 10.58 4.45 -0.62
N ASP A 252 10.53 4.42 -1.94
CA ASP A 252 9.32 4.75 -2.72
C ASP A 252 8.13 3.85 -2.34
N LEU A 253 8.39 2.55 -2.19
CA LEU A 253 7.37 1.59 -1.80
C LEU A 253 6.96 1.72 -0.33
N PHE A 254 7.85 2.15 0.57
CA PHE A 254 7.59 2.17 2.00
C PHE A 254 7.08 3.52 2.52
N GLU A 255 7.66 4.64 2.09
CA GLU A 255 7.38 5.99 2.61
C GLU A 255 6.37 6.77 1.72
N GLY A 256 6.15 6.34 0.47
CA GLY A 256 5.14 6.96 -0.41
C GLY A 256 5.62 8.21 -1.16
N GLY A 257 6.91 8.29 -1.48
CA GLY A 257 7.54 9.34 -2.29
C GLY A 257 8.97 8.97 -2.68
N HIS A 258 9.58 9.71 -3.60
CA HIS A 258 10.92 9.38 -4.10
C HIS A 258 12.03 9.64 -3.08
N LEU A 259 13.01 8.73 -2.94
CA LEU A 259 14.20 8.97 -2.10
C LEU A 259 15.02 10.15 -2.63
N PHE A 260 15.17 10.18 -3.96
CA PHE A 260 15.78 11.27 -4.70
C PHE A 260 14.82 11.70 -5.81
N THR A 261 14.64 13.01 -5.96
CA THR A 261 13.78 13.57 -6.99
C THR A 261 14.59 14.01 -8.20
N GLY A 262 15.85 14.41 -7.98
CA GLY A 262 16.68 15.05 -8.97
C GLY A 262 16.06 16.31 -9.59
N HIS A 263 15.05 16.90 -8.95
CA HIS A 263 14.32 18.03 -9.47
C HIS A 263 15.17 19.29 -9.39
N ASP A 264 15.50 19.83 -10.56
CA ASP A 264 16.23 21.08 -10.67
C ASP A 264 15.25 22.26 -10.64
N PRO A 265 15.26 23.09 -9.58
CA PRO A 265 14.30 24.20 -9.46
C PRO A 265 14.51 25.30 -10.51
N GLU A 266 15.69 25.40 -11.13
CA GLU A 266 15.96 26.38 -12.18
C GLU A 266 15.32 25.94 -13.52
N HIS A 267 15.40 24.65 -13.83
CA HIS A 267 14.92 24.10 -15.10
C HIS A 267 13.56 23.41 -15.00
N GLN A 268 13.01 23.26 -13.79
CA GLN A 268 11.75 22.59 -13.50
C GLN A 268 11.68 21.16 -14.09
N THR A 269 12.82 20.47 -14.12
CA THR A 269 12.95 19.12 -14.70
C THR A 269 14.05 18.34 -13.99
N TYR A 270 14.10 17.03 -14.21
CA TYR A 270 15.17 16.20 -13.68
C TYR A 270 16.54 16.63 -14.26
N ARG A 271 17.56 16.78 -13.39
CA ARG A 271 18.96 16.95 -13.79
C ARG A 271 19.88 16.19 -12.85
N SER A 272 20.90 15.55 -13.43
CA SER A 272 21.95 14.82 -12.72
C SER A 272 22.63 15.66 -11.63
N ARG A 273 22.78 16.99 -11.82
CA ARG A 273 23.38 17.88 -10.79
C ARG A 273 22.54 17.98 -9.51
N ALA A 274 21.21 18.06 -9.66
CA ALA A 274 20.30 18.17 -8.53
C ALA A 274 20.19 16.81 -7.83
N HIS A 275 20.12 15.73 -8.61
CA HIS A 275 20.12 14.38 -8.07
C HIS A 275 21.39 14.10 -7.25
N LEU A 276 22.56 14.39 -7.82
CA LEU A 276 23.82 14.18 -7.10
C LEU A 276 23.93 15.04 -5.84
N ALA A 277 23.40 16.27 -5.85
CA ALA A 277 23.36 17.11 -4.67
C ALA A 277 22.47 16.53 -3.56
N GLU A 278 21.32 15.94 -3.89
CA GLU A 278 20.45 15.24 -2.93
C GLU A 278 21.17 14.01 -2.32
N ILE A 279 21.88 13.23 -3.15
CA ILE A 279 22.70 12.11 -2.69
C ILE A 279 23.76 12.60 -1.69
N VAL A 280 24.49 13.67 -2.02
CA VAL A 280 25.53 14.24 -1.16
C VAL A 280 24.96 14.81 0.14
N ALA A 281 23.77 15.43 0.08
CA ALA A 281 23.10 15.95 1.26
C ALA A 281 22.72 14.82 2.25
N LEU A 282 22.36 13.64 1.75
CA LEU A 282 21.94 12.51 2.56
C LEU A 282 23.12 11.65 3.05
N LEU A 283 24.08 11.33 2.18
CA LEU A 283 25.13 10.35 2.43
C LEU A 283 26.52 10.98 2.65
N GLY A 284 26.67 12.28 2.41
CA GLY A 284 27.95 12.98 2.41
C GLY A 284 28.66 12.93 1.06
N GLN A 285 29.88 13.49 1.02
CA GLN A 285 30.68 13.57 -0.21
C GLN A 285 31.00 12.17 -0.77
N PRO A 286 31.00 11.98 -2.10
CA PRO A 286 31.39 10.71 -2.70
C PRO A 286 32.86 10.41 -2.35
N PRO A 287 33.24 9.13 -2.19
CA PRO A 287 34.63 8.76 -1.97
C PRO A 287 35.54 9.31 -3.06
N GLN A 288 36.75 9.77 -2.70
CA GLN A 288 37.69 10.35 -3.67
C GLN A 288 38.01 9.38 -4.82
N THR A 289 38.11 8.08 -4.52
CA THR A 289 38.33 7.04 -5.53
C THR A 289 37.24 7.02 -6.60
N LEU A 290 35.99 7.31 -6.23
CA LEU A 290 34.89 7.41 -7.18
C LEU A 290 35.02 8.70 -8.02
N LEU A 291 35.30 9.84 -7.37
CA LEU A 291 35.49 11.12 -8.05
C LEU A 291 36.65 11.07 -9.06
N ASP A 292 37.77 10.45 -8.69
CA ASP A 292 38.94 10.30 -9.56
C ASP A 292 38.66 9.40 -10.77
N SER A 293 37.80 8.39 -10.60
CA SER A 293 37.41 7.46 -11.68
C SER A 293 36.32 8.01 -12.61
N GLY A 294 35.53 8.99 -12.15
CA GLY A 294 34.40 9.55 -12.89
C GLY A 294 34.84 10.53 -13.97
N LYS A 295 34.51 10.22 -15.23
CA LYS A 295 34.84 11.08 -16.38
C LYS A 295 34.17 12.46 -16.27
N SER A 296 32.98 12.51 -15.65
CA SER A 296 32.17 13.72 -15.50
C SER A 296 32.31 14.40 -14.12
N SER A 297 33.18 13.94 -13.23
CA SER A 297 33.34 14.50 -11.87
C SER A 297 33.63 16.01 -11.85
N HIS A 298 34.49 16.47 -12.76
CA HIS A 298 34.85 17.88 -12.90
C HIS A 298 33.67 18.81 -13.28
N ARG A 299 32.54 18.25 -13.74
CA ARG A 299 31.32 19.02 -14.07
C ARG A 299 30.48 19.31 -12.84
N PHE A 300 30.67 18.55 -11.77
CA PHE A 300 29.85 18.61 -10.55
C PHE A 300 30.62 19.11 -9.33
N PHE A 301 31.92 18.87 -9.27
CA PHE A 301 32.77 19.23 -8.14
C PHE A 301 33.93 20.12 -8.58
N THR A 302 34.25 21.13 -7.77
CA THR A 302 35.41 22.00 -7.99
C THR A 302 36.72 21.31 -7.63
N HIS A 303 37.86 21.81 -8.13
CA HIS A 303 39.17 21.27 -7.77
C HIS A 303 39.48 21.33 -6.26
N GLU A 304 38.93 22.29 -5.51
CA GLU A 304 39.08 22.35 -4.04
C GLU A 304 38.23 21.28 -3.34
N GLU A 305 37.00 21.03 -3.84
CA GLU A 305 36.13 19.96 -3.34
C GLU A 305 36.67 18.57 -3.70
N MET A 306 37.32 18.42 -4.87
CA MET A 306 38.01 17.20 -5.29
C MET A 306 39.39 17.01 -4.63
N ALA A 307 39.99 18.04 -4.02
CA ALA A 307 41.33 17.98 -3.44
C ALA A 307 41.35 18.00 -1.90
N SER A 308 40.20 18.11 -1.24
CA SER A 308 40.10 18.23 0.22
C SER A 308 39.10 17.24 0.83
N PRO A 309 39.58 16.19 1.53
CA PRO A 309 38.74 15.41 2.44
C PRO A 309 38.47 16.16 3.76
N SER A 310 38.88 17.43 3.91
CA SER A 310 39.17 17.98 5.23
C SER A 310 38.92 19.48 5.31
N GLN A 311 37.66 19.90 5.52
CA GLN A 311 37.40 21.13 6.27
C GLN A 311 36.07 21.25 7.01
N THR A 312 35.21 20.22 7.05
CA THR A 312 33.94 20.28 7.83
C THR A 312 33.78 19.19 8.89
N LEU A 313 34.76 18.27 9.03
CA LEU A 313 34.64 17.08 9.91
C LEU A 313 35.71 16.98 11.01
N SER A 314 36.58 17.98 11.17
CA SER A 314 37.72 17.92 12.09
C SER A 314 37.42 18.25 13.56
N LEU A 315 36.18 18.57 13.95
CA LEU A 315 35.84 18.87 15.35
C LEU A 315 35.05 17.79 16.10
N ALA A 316 34.78 16.61 15.51
CA ALA A 316 33.92 15.62 16.17
C ALA A 316 34.43 14.17 16.24
N LEU A 317 35.47 13.77 15.49
CA LEU A 317 35.69 12.34 15.22
C LEU A 317 37.05 11.75 15.61
N GLU A 318 37.94 12.51 16.26
CA GLU A 318 39.20 11.95 16.77
C GLU A 318 39.09 10.85 17.86
N PRO A 319 38.01 10.69 18.66
CA PRO A 319 37.97 9.57 19.61
C PRO A 319 37.58 8.21 19.00
N LEU A 320 37.11 8.15 17.74
CA LEU A 320 36.42 6.97 17.21
C LEU A 320 37.28 6.04 16.33
N LEU A 321 38.49 6.46 15.94
CA LEU A 321 39.34 5.75 14.97
C LEU A 321 40.21 4.62 15.56
N ARG A 322 39.81 3.99 16.67
CA ARG A 322 40.46 2.77 17.18
C ARG A 322 39.44 1.72 17.63
N ARG A 323 38.85 0.95 16.69
CA ARG A 323 38.34 -0.45 16.86
C ARG A 323 37.64 -0.99 15.59
N PRO A 324 37.50 -2.32 15.41
CA PRO A 324 37.32 -3.00 14.12
C PRO A 324 35.93 -2.76 13.50
N VAL A 325 35.92 -2.19 12.30
CA VAL A 325 34.79 -1.45 11.71
C VAL A 325 33.52 -2.27 11.48
N LEU A 326 33.63 -3.57 11.14
CA LEU A 326 32.47 -4.41 10.81
C LEU A 326 31.67 -4.86 12.05
N THR A 327 32.33 -5.00 13.21
CA THR A 327 31.63 -5.29 14.48
C THR A 327 30.91 -4.05 15.00
N THR A 328 31.50 -2.86 14.81
CA THR A 328 30.93 -1.58 15.26
C THR A 328 29.64 -1.18 14.55
N LEU A 329 29.54 -1.37 13.23
CA LEU A 329 28.33 -1.05 12.44
C LEU A 329 27.14 -1.96 12.78
N LEU A 330 27.39 -3.26 12.96
CA LEU A 330 26.37 -4.19 13.44
C LEU A 330 25.96 -3.88 14.89
N THR A 331 26.92 -3.49 15.75
CA THR A 331 26.59 -3.09 17.13
C THR A 331 25.87 -1.74 17.23
N SER A 332 26.14 -0.78 16.35
CA SER A 332 25.48 0.54 16.37
C SER A 332 24.05 0.44 15.83
N LEU A 333 23.83 -0.29 14.75
CA LEU A 333 22.48 -0.60 14.26
C LEU A 333 21.69 -1.42 15.30
N SER A 334 22.33 -2.42 15.92
CA SER A 334 21.72 -3.19 17.00
C SER A 334 21.41 -2.32 18.23
N ALA A 335 22.27 -1.36 18.55
CA ALA A 335 22.04 -0.42 19.66
C ALA A 335 20.90 0.55 19.36
N CYS A 336 20.78 1.04 18.12
CA CYS A 336 19.66 1.89 17.69
C CYS A 336 18.34 1.12 17.69
N VAL A 337 18.32 -0.11 17.16
CA VAL A 337 17.15 -0.99 17.19
C VAL A 337 16.78 -1.34 18.63
N LEU A 338 17.76 -1.63 19.49
CA LEU A 338 17.53 -1.90 20.90
C LEU A 338 17.02 -0.66 21.65
N ALA A 339 17.59 0.52 21.39
CA ALA A 339 17.15 1.77 22.00
C ALA A 339 15.72 2.13 21.56
N TRP A 340 15.42 1.97 20.27
CA TRP A 340 14.06 2.09 19.75
C TRP A 340 13.12 1.08 20.42
N ALA A 341 13.49 -0.21 20.48
CA ALA A 341 12.68 -1.25 21.09
C ALA A 341 12.42 -0.99 22.57
N VAL A 342 13.44 -0.52 23.33
CA VAL A 342 13.28 -0.12 24.73
C VAL A 342 12.36 1.08 24.87
N ARG A 343 12.48 2.09 23.99
CA ARG A 343 11.60 3.27 24.00
C ARG A 343 10.16 2.90 23.66
N ASP A 344 9.95 2.11 22.61
CA ASP A 344 8.63 1.67 22.15
C ASP A 344 7.97 0.74 23.19
N TYR A 345 8.74 -0.16 23.80
CA TYR A 345 8.26 -1.00 24.90
C TYR A 345 7.86 -0.17 26.13
N ARG A 346 8.65 0.84 26.50
CA ARG A 346 8.29 1.76 27.60
C ARG A 346 7.02 2.54 27.28
N ALA A 347 6.87 3.02 26.05
CA ALA A 347 5.65 3.67 25.60
C ALA A 347 4.44 2.72 25.68
N TYR A 348 4.59 1.47 25.24
CA TYR A 348 3.55 0.45 25.37
C TYR A 348 3.14 0.20 26.82
N ILE A 349 4.10 0.06 27.73
CA ILE A 349 3.81 -0.13 29.15
C ILE A 349 3.14 1.11 29.76
N ALA A 350 3.51 2.32 29.32
CA ALA A 350 2.92 3.56 29.80
C ALA A 350 1.43 3.71 29.45
N LEU A 351 0.94 3.02 28.40
CA LEU A 351 -0.49 2.99 28.06
C LEU A 351 -1.35 2.22 29.07
N GLY A 352 -0.72 1.47 29.98
CA GLY A 352 -1.38 0.67 31.00
C GLY A 352 -1.97 -0.65 30.47
N PRO A 353 -2.72 -1.39 31.31
CA PRO A 353 -3.33 -2.65 30.91
C PRO A 353 -4.44 -2.47 29.87
N GLY A 354 -4.67 -3.51 29.06
CA GLY A 354 -5.75 -3.55 28.08
C GLY A 354 -6.14 -4.95 27.63
N GLY A 355 -6.68 -5.09 26.41
CA GLY A 355 -7.08 -6.38 25.84
C GLY A 355 -5.93 -7.37 25.55
N VAL A 356 -4.70 -6.87 25.46
CA VAL A 356 -3.46 -7.65 25.26
C VAL A 356 -2.62 -7.69 26.55
N PRO A 357 -1.75 -8.71 26.74
CA PRO A 357 -0.92 -8.81 27.94
C PRO A 357 -0.06 -7.56 28.20
N HIS A 358 -0.16 -6.96 29.38
CA HIS A 358 0.61 -5.77 29.77
C HIS A 358 2.06 -6.11 30.17
N ASN A 359 2.80 -6.70 29.24
CA ASN A 359 4.18 -7.13 29.41
C ASN A 359 4.90 -7.20 28.05
N PHE A 360 6.14 -7.66 28.06
CA PHE A 360 6.96 -7.80 26.85
C PHE A 360 6.30 -8.65 25.75
N VAL A 361 5.57 -9.70 26.12
CA VAL A 361 4.90 -10.60 25.15
C VAL A 361 3.78 -9.87 24.42
N GLY A 362 2.97 -9.07 25.12
CA GLY A 362 1.93 -8.26 24.48
C GLY A 362 2.51 -7.16 23.60
N TRP A 363 3.60 -6.51 24.02
CA TRP A 363 4.31 -5.55 23.18
C TRP A 363 4.79 -6.17 21.86
N LEU A 364 5.38 -7.37 21.92
CA LEU A 364 5.86 -8.08 20.74
C LEU A 364 4.70 -8.46 19.81
N LEU A 365 3.58 -8.94 20.38
CA LEU A 365 2.37 -9.25 19.64
C LEU A 365 1.83 -8.01 18.92
N VAL A 366 1.74 -6.88 19.62
CA VAL A 366 1.28 -5.62 19.01
C VAL A 366 2.24 -5.17 17.91
N THR A 367 3.54 -5.21 18.17
CA THR A 367 4.57 -4.70 17.26
C THR A 367 4.69 -5.54 15.98
N LEU A 368 4.64 -6.87 16.08
CA LEU A 368 4.90 -7.76 14.95
C LEU A 368 3.62 -8.30 14.28
N ALA A 369 2.51 -8.40 15.00
CA ALA A 369 1.30 -9.05 14.48
C ALA A 369 0.07 -8.13 14.38
N ILE A 370 0.07 -6.94 14.98
CA ILE A 370 -1.07 -5.99 14.91
C ILE A 370 -0.68 -4.73 14.14
N ARG A 371 0.36 -4.03 14.59
CA ARG A 371 0.84 -2.75 14.03
C ARG A 371 1.10 -2.81 12.51
N PRO A 372 1.66 -3.88 11.93
CA PRO A 372 1.89 -3.94 10.47
C PRO A 372 0.61 -3.96 9.62
N PHE A 373 -0.55 -4.23 10.23
CA PHE A 373 -1.86 -4.26 9.57
C PHE A 373 -2.74 -3.09 9.98
N ALA A 374 -2.21 -2.16 10.78
CA ALA A 374 -2.92 -0.99 11.25
C ALA A 374 -2.62 0.21 10.34
N LEU A 375 -3.59 1.11 10.20
CA LEU A 375 -3.41 2.41 9.55
C LEU A 375 -2.26 3.20 10.19
N SER A 376 -1.66 4.10 9.45
CA SER A 376 -0.78 5.13 10.03
C SER A 376 -1.60 6.07 10.93
N GLN A 377 -0.92 6.83 11.79
CA GLN A 377 -1.60 7.83 12.62
C GLN A 377 -2.23 8.94 11.78
N ALA A 378 -1.56 9.38 10.70
CA ALA A 378 -2.13 10.35 9.76
C ALA A 378 -3.42 9.83 9.09
N ALA A 379 -3.42 8.55 8.68
CA ALA A 379 -4.58 7.92 8.04
C ALA A 379 -5.78 7.76 8.98
N ALA A 380 -5.60 7.81 10.30
CA ALA A 380 -6.70 7.75 11.27
C ALA A 380 -7.65 8.96 11.19
N THR A 381 -7.20 10.07 10.61
CA THR A 381 -8.00 11.30 10.44
C THR A 381 -8.54 11.49 9.03
N TRP A 382 -8.19 10.60 8.09
CA TRP A 382 -8.68 10.64 6.71
C TRP A 382 -10.11 10.06 6.62
N THR A 383 -10.99 10.75 5.92
CA THR A 383 -12.42 10.42 5.81
C THR A 383 -12.92 10.22 4.37
N GLY A 384 -12.00 10.20 3.39
CA GLY A 384 -12.36 10.23 1.96
C GLY A 384 -13.12 8.98 1.47
N ASP A 385 -13.04 7.87 2.19
CA ASP A 385 -13.79 6.64 1.94
C ASP A 385 -15.19 6.62 2.58
N PHE A 386 -15.48 7.54 3.51
CA PHE A 386 -16.81 7.65 4.09
C PHE A 386 -17.76 8.48 3.19
N PRO A 387 -19.03 8.06 3.05
CA PRO A 387 -20.01 8.79 2.25
C PRO A 387 -20.20 10.23 2.76
N ALA A 388 -20.38 11.16 1.82
CA ALA A 388 -20.57 12.58 2.14
C ALA A 388 -21.99 12.91 2.62
N GLU A 389 -22.96 12.05 2.34
CA GLU A 389 -24.39 12.23 2.63
C GLU A 389 -24.92 11.05 3.47
N GLY A 390 -26.07 11.26 4.12
CA GLY A 390 -26.76 10.24 4.91
C GLY A 390 -26.36 10.20 6.39
N ALA A 391 -25.80 11.29 6.91
CA ALA A 391 -25.61 11.45 8.35
C ALA A 391 -26.96 11.72 9.02
N HIS A 392 -27.09 11.34 10.29
CA HIS A 392 -28.27 11.66 11.07
C HIS A 392 -28.30 13.17 11.35
N GLU A 393 -29.49 13.77 11.32
CA GLU A 393 -29.70 15.21 11.57
C GLU A 393 -29.06 15.67 12.89
N ASP A 394 -29.21 14.86 13.96
CA ASP A 394 -28.59 15.08 15.26
C ASP A 394 -27.05 15.25 15.16
N VAL A 395 -26.38 14.53 14.24
CA VAL A 395 -24.91 14.56 14.02
C VAL A 395 -24.51 15.67 13.05
N GLU A 396 -25.35 15.98 12.07
CA GLU A 396 -25.18 17.13 11.17
C GLU A 396 -25.15 18.46 11.95
N GLN A 397 -25.95 18.57 13.00
CA GLN A 397 -26.05 19.77 13.84
C GLN A 397 -24.93 19.90 14.89
N VAL A 398 -24.15 18.83 15.14
CA VAL A 398 -23.01 18.88 16.09
C VAL A 398 -22.02 19.98 15.67
N PRO A 399 -21.61 20.89 16.56
CA PRO A 399 -20.63 21.92 16.22
C PRO A 399 -19.22 21.34 16.03
N ARG A 400 -18.29 22.12 15.47
CA ARG A 400 -16.86 21.75 15.48
C ARG A 400 -16.34 21.76 16.92
N ARG A 401 -15.57 20.74 17.33
CA ARG A 401 -15.00 20.65 18.67
C ARG A 401 -14.04 21.83 18.92
N ARG A 402 -14.07 22.37 20.14
CA ARG A 402 -13.23 23.52 20.54
C ARG A 402 -11.75 23.10 20.66
N GLY A 403 -10.86 23.81 19.97
CA GLY A 403 -9.40 23.62 20.03
C GLY A 403 -8.88 22.53 19.08
N ASP A 404 -7.61 22.16 19.27
CA ASP A 404 -6.94 21.11 18.49
C ASP A 404 -7.47 19.71 18.85
N ARG A 405 -7.10 18.71 18.03
CA ARG A 405 -7.38 17.30 18.33
C ARG A 405 -6.65 16.85 19.59
N ALA A 406 -7.24 15.93 20.34
CA ALA A 406 -6.53 15.27 21.43
C ALA A 406 -5.46 14.33 20.86
N GLU A 407 -4.33 14.19 21.55
CA GLU A 407 -3.29 13.26 21.15
C GLU A 407 -3.71 11.84 21.54
N LEU A 408 -3.64 10.91 20.60
CA LEU A 408 -3.91 9.49 20.83
C LEU A 408 -2.63 8.66 20.80
N GLY A 409 -2.58 7.62 21.63
CA GLY A 409 -1.44 6.74 21.80
C GLY A 409 -1.82 5.27 21.67
N GLY A 410 -0.96 4.51 21.01
CA GLY A 410 -1.11 3.06 20.89
C GLY A 410 -2.04 2.60 19.77
N ILE A 411 -2.36 1.31 19.78
CA ILE A 411 -3.29 0.65 18.86
C ILE A 411 -4.14 -0.32 19.67
N VAL A 412 -3.50 -1.19 20.44
CA VAL A 412 -4.13 -2.02 21.48
C VAL A 412 -3.11 -2.18 22.63
N PRO A 413 -3.32 -1.60 23.81
CA PRO A 413 -4.38 -0.64 24.12
C PRO A 413 -4.25 0.65 23.28
N HIS A 414 -5.39 1.31 23.07
CA HIS A 414 -5.50 2.63 22.47
C HIS A 414 -5.96 3.59 23.57
N ARG A 415 -5.30 4.74 23.73
CA ARG A 415 -5.54 5.68 24.83
C ARG A 415 -5.50 7.11 24.33
N GLN A 416 -6.29 7.98 24.97
CA GLN A 416 -6.16 9.42 24.82
C GLN A 416 -5.06 9.92 25.77
N LEU A 417 -4.08 10.64 25.24
CA LEU A 417 -2.87 11.10 25.95
C LEU A 417 -2.91 12.59 26.34
N SER A 418 -3.82 13.36 25.74
CA SER A 418 -3.97 14.79 26.04
C SER A 418 -5.45 15.19 26.11
N GLN A 419 -5.73 16.38 26.64
CA GLN A 419 -7.10 16.88 26.81
C GLN A 419 -8.04 15.93 27.58
N HIS A 420 -7.53 15.27 28.62
CA HIS A 420 -8.30 14.32 29.42
C HIS A 420 -9.58 14.96 30.00
N ALA A 421 -10.67 14.19 29.99
CA ALA A 421 -11.90 14.58 30.64
C ALA A 421 -11.68 14.73 32.15
N PRO A 422 -12.28 15.74 32.80
CA PRO A 422 -12.29 15.83 34.25
C PRO A 422 -12.95 14.61 34.91
N GLU A 423 -12.43 14.18 36.06
CA GLU A 423 -12.91 12.98 36.78
C GLU A 423 -14.42 12.99 37.07
N ARG A 424 -15.02 14.18 37.25
CA ARG A 424 -16.48 14.36 37.42
C ARG A 424 -17.30 13.79 36.26
N MET A 425 -16.75 13.71 35.04
CA MET A 425 -17.43 13.18 33.86
C MET A 425 -17.57 11.65 33.90
N ARG A 426 -16.80 10.95 34.75
CA ARG A 426 -16.86 9.50 34.87
C ARG A 426 -18.25 9.01 35.22
N GLU A 427 -18.91 9.66 36.18
CA GLU A 427 -20.26 9.27 36.61
C GLU A 427 -21.27 9.49 35.49
N TYR A 428 -21.17 10.60 34.75
CA TYR A 428 -22.05 10.90 33.62
C TYR A 428 -21.90 9.90 32.47
N ILE A 429 -20.67 9.50 32.11
CA ILE A 429 -20.45 8.48 31.08
C ILE A 429 -20.98 7.11 31.55
N ARG A 430 -20.79 6.77 32.83
CA ARG A 430 -21.34 5.53 33.41
C ARG A 430 -22.86 5.52 33.35
N ASN A 431 -23.51 6.61 33.73
CA ASN A 431 -24.95 6.78 33.68
C ASN A 431 -25.47 6.71 32.24
N LEU A 432 -24.80 7.38 31.30
CA LEU A 432 -25.12 7.34 29.86
C LEU A 432 -25.19 5.89 29.35
N PHE A 433 -24.16 5.08 29.61
CA PHE A 433 -24.12 3.68 29.17
C PHE A 433 -25.12 2.78 29.89
N ALA A 434 -25.32 2.99 31.20
CA ALA A 434 -26.29 2.23 31.99
C ALA A 434 -27.73 2.52 31.52
N ASN A 435 -28.08 3.80 31.39
CA ASN A 435 -29.40 4.25 30.98
C ASN A 435 -29.71 3.89 29.53
N ALA A 436 -28.71 3.81 28.64
CA ALA A 436 -28.92 3.31 27.29
C ALA A 436 -29.61 1.93 27.31
N VAL A 437 -29.14 1.01 28.17
CA VAL A 437 -29.74 -0.32 28.35
C VAL A 437 -31.09 -0.23 29.04
N THR A 438 -31.20 0.52 30.14
CA THR A 438 -32.45 0.67 30.89
C THR A 438 -33.59 1.23 30.05
N GLN A 439 -33.29 2.23 29.20
CA GLN A 439 -34.28 2.88 28.34
C GLN A 439 -34.60 2.07 27.07
N ASN A 440 -33.75 1.12 26.68
CA ASN A 440 -33.91 0.32 25.46
C ASN A 440 -33.66 -1.19 25.70
N PRO A 441 -34.35 -1.83 26.65
CA PRO A 441 -34.01 -3.18 27.13
C PRO A 441 -34.27 -4.29 26.10
N THR A 442 -35.09 -4.03 25.08
CA THR A 442 -35.35 -4.95 23.97
C THR A 442 -34.26 -4.90 22.90
N LEU A 443 -33.58 -3.76 22.77
CA LEU A 443 -32.57 -3.51 21.74
C LEU A 443 -31.15 -3.78 22.23
N LEU A 444 -30.89 -3.59 23.53
CA LEU A 444 -29.55 -3.49 24.07
C LEU A 444 -29.32 -4.42 25.27
N GLU A 445 -28.06 -4.78 25.46
CA GLU A 445 -27.58 -5.49 26.65
C GLU A 445 -26.17 -5.02 27.02
N SER A 446 -25.79 -5.15 28.28
CA SER A 446 -24.42 -4.85 28.73
C SER A 446 -23.62 -6.12 28.99
N LYS A 447 -22.40 -6.17 28.46
CA LYS A 447 -21.44 -7.28 28.63
C LYS A 447 -20.03 -6.72 28.74
N ARG A 448 -19.04 -7.57 29.04
CA ARG A 448 -17.62 -7.18 28.94
C ARG A 448 -17.24 -6.93 27.48
N SER A 449 -16.46 -5.88 27.22
CA SER A 449 -15.96 -5.58 25.87
C SER A 449 -15.11 -6.73 25.32
N LEU A 450 -15.24 -6.99 24.02
CA LEU A 450 -14.41 -7.92 23.27
C LEU A 450 -12.98 -7.39 23.09
N TYR A 451 -12.83 -6.07 23.01
CA TYR A 451 -11.57 -5.38 22.73
C TYR A 451 -10.86 -4.92 24.02
N GLU A 452 -11.63 -4.51 25.02
CA GLU A 452 -11.14 -3.96 26.28
C GLU A 452 -11.73 -4.76 27.46
N ARG A 453 -11.25 -6.00 27.64
CA ARG A 453 -11.85 -7.05 28.51
C ARG A 453 -12.12 -6.66 29.97
N ASN A 454 -11.50 -5.56 30.43
CA ASN A 454 -11.65 -5.02 31.77
C ASN A 454 -12.82 -4.04 31.91
N ASN A 455 -13.36 -3.55 30.80
CA ASN A 455 -14.44 -2.56 30.76
C ASN A 455 -15.76 -3.18 30.29
N SER A 456 -16.85 -2.60 30.76
CA SER A 456 -18.20 -2.88 30.26
C SER A 456 -18.40 -2.20 28.91
N ALA A 457 -19.11 -2.88 28.02
CA ALA A 457 -19.52 -2.37 26.72
C ALA A 457 -21.02 -2.50 26.55
N LEU A 458 -21.54 -1.73 25.60
CA LEU A 458 -22.89 -1.81 25.12
C LEU A 458 -22.95 -2.75 23.91
N PHE A 459 -23.90 -3.67 23.92
CA PHE A 459 -24.12 -4.63 22.83
C PHE A 459 -25.56 -4.55 22.31
N VAL A 460 -25.72 -4.85 21.02
CA VAL A 460 -27.00 -5.22 20.42
C VAL A 460 -27.51 -6.51 21.07
N SER A 461 -28.78 -6.53 21.48
CA SER A 461 -29.38 -7.68 22.15
C SER A 461 -29.37 -8.93 21.26
N ALA A 462 -29.23 -10.11 21.87
CA ALA A 462 -29.19 -11.37 21.13
C ALA A 462 -30.38 -11.60 20.17
N PRO A 463 -31.65 -11.24 20.51
CA PRO A 463 -32.77 -11.35 19.58
C PRO A 463 -32.63 -10.46 18.34
N VAL A 464 -32.14 -9.23 18.50
CA VAL A 464 -31.92 -8.29 17.39
C VAL A 464 -30.72 -8.71 16.55
N LEU A 465 -29.64 -9.18 17.19
CA LEU A 465 -28.46 -9.66 16.46
C LEU A 465 -28.75 -10.91 15.62
N ALA A 466 -29.70 -11.75 16.06
CA ALA A 466 -30.11 -12.97 15.35
C ALA A 466 -31.08 -12.72 14.18
N SER A 467 -31.71 -11.55 14.08
CA SER A 467 -32.67 -11.25 13.02
C SER A 467 -31.94 -10.83 11.72
N SER A 468 -31.96 -11.70 10.71
CA SER A 468 -31.43 -11.43 9.37
C SER A 468 -32.60 -11.07 8.43
N PRO A 469 -32.57 -9.95 7.66
CA PRO A 469 -31.41 -9.10 7.34
C PRO A 469 -31.36 -7.73 8.06
N ALA A 470 -31.82 -7.61 9.31
CA ALA A 470 -32.12 -6.30 9.93
C ALA A 470 -30.89 -5.46 10.36
N VAL A 471 -29.74 -6.07 10.70
CA VAL A 471 -28.58 -5.33 11.24
C VAL A 471 -27.47 -5.07 10.21
N PRO A 472 -26.68 -3.97 10.30
CA PRO A 472 -25.59 -3.69 9.37
C PRO A 472 -24.42 -4.70 9.42
N ALA A 473 -23.58 -4.67 8.38
CA ALA A 473 -22.37 -5.50 8.31
C ALA A 473 -21.37 -5.21 9.46
N ALA A 474 -21.27 -3.95 9.89
CA ALA A 474 -20.43 -3.56 11.02
C ALA A 474 -20.87 -4.27 12.31
N CYS A 475 -22.19 -4.35 12.56
CA CYS A 475 -22.76 -5.06 13.70
C CYS A 475 -22.39 -6.56 13.71
N ARG A 476 -22.46 -7.23 12.56
CA ARG A 476 -22.02 -8.63 12.43
C ARG A 476 -20.53 -8.80 12.70
N THR A 477 -19.71 -7.92 12.13
CA THR A 477 -18.24 -7.95 12.28
C THR A 477 -17.84 -7.76 13.74
N ALA A 478 -18.46 -6.78 14.42
CA ALA A 478 -18.23 -6.46 15.82
C ALA A 478 -18.94 -7.41 16.81
N ARG A 479 -19.67 -8.42 16.33
CA ARG A 479 -20.50 -9.34 17.14
C ARG A 479 -21.46 -8.59 18.08
N GLY A 480 -22.05 -7.52 17.57
CA GLY A 480 -23.01 -6.69 18.29
C GLY A 480 -22.40 -5.66 19.24
N GLU A 481 -21.08 -5.59 19.46
CA GLU A 481 -20.51 -4.54 20.32
C GLU A 481 -20.68 -3.17 19.65
N ILE A 482 -21.41 -2.26 20.31
CA ILE A 482 -21.68 -0.89 19.84
C ILE A 482 -20.56 0.04 20.28
N GLY A 483 -20.13 -0.08 21.54
CA GLY A 483 -19.04 0.72 22.08
C GLY A 483 -18.77 0.47 23.55
N HIS A 484 -17.66 1.00 24.04
CA HIS A 484 -17.23 0.95 25.44
C HIS A 484 -16.41 2.21 25.77
N TYR A 485 -16.40 2.60 27.04
CA TYR A 485 -15.58 3.69 27.54
C TYR A 485 -14.30 3.16 28.22
N HIS A 486 -13.26 3.98 28.24
CA HIS A 486 -11.96 3.68 28.82
C HIS A 486 -11.78 4.33 30.18
N GLY A 487 -10.70 3.97 30.88
CA GLY A 487 -10.34 4.56 32.17
C GLY A 487 -9.92 6.04 32.07
N ASP A 488 -9.47 6.47 30.88
CA ASP A 488 -9.18 7.87 30.52
C ASP A 488 -10.42 8.64 30.03
N LEU A 489 -11.60 8.00 30.11
CA LEU A 489 -12.92 8.53 29.76
C LEU A 489 -13.14 8.81 28.27
N SER A 490 -12.21 8.42 27.40
CA SER A 490 -12.47 8.32 25.96
C SER A 490 -13.40 7.13 25.65
N VAL A 491 -14.04 7.15 24.48
CA VAL A 491 -15.05 6.16 24.11
C VAL A 491 -14.75 5.57 22.74
N HIS A 492 -14.63 4.25 22.70
CA HIS A 492 -14.64 3.53 21.44
C HIS A 492 -16.06 3.16 21.05
N MET A 493 -16.48 3.48 19.82
CA MET A 493 -17.81 3.12 19.33
C MET A 493 -17.93 3.09 17.82
N TYR A 494 -19.01 2.47 17.35
CA TYR A 494 -19.43 2.50 15.95
C TYR A 494 -20.45 3.60 15.72
N LEU A 495 -20.25 4.35 14.64
CA LEU A 495 -21.25 5.23 14.05
C LEU A 495 -21.56 4.75 12.63
N SER A 496 -22.64 5.27 12.02
CA SER A 496 -22.82 5.09 10.57
C SER A 496 -21.62 5.72 9.83
N PRO A 497 -21.23 5.23 8.65
CA PRO A 497 -20.10 5.81 7.92
C PRO A 497 -20.21 7.34 7.68
N ALA A 498 -21.42 7.85 7.42
CA ALA A 498 -21.66 9.27 7.24
C ALA A 498 -21.53 10.07 8.55
N ASP A 499 -22.06 9.56 9.66
CA ASP A 499 -21.87 10.16 10.98
C ASP A 499 -20.40 10.14 11.40
N ALA A 500 -19.71 9.03 11.11
CA ALA A 500 -18.32 8.83 11.43
C ALA A 500 -17.43 9.86 10.71
N ARG A 501 -17.75 10.16 9.44
CA ARG A 501 -17.12 11.24 8.69
C ARG A 501 -17.25 12.57 9.42
N LEU A 502 -18.47 12.97 9.79
CA LEU A 502 -18.70 14.24 10.45
C LEU A 502 -18.03 14.31 11.83
N ALA A 503 -18.08 13.23 12.62
CA ALA A 503 -17.41 13.16 13.92
C ALA A 503 -15.89 13.38 13.78
N VAL A 504 -15.27 12.76 12.77
CA VAL A 504 -13.84 12.97 12.50
C VAL A 504 -13.59 14.37 11.96
N GLU A 505 -14.24 14.83 10.90
CA GLU A 505 -14.01 16.14 10.26
C GLU A 505 -14.24 17.33 11.22
N LYS A 506 -15.23 17.22 12.12
CA LYS A 506 -15.54 18.23 13.14
C LYS A 506 -14.62 18.15 14.37
N GLY A 507 -13.65 17.23 14.39
CA GLY A 507 -12.61 17.18 15.43
C GLY A 507 -13.03 16.46 16.73
N TRP A 508 -14.10 15.67 16.72
CA TRP A 508 -14.57 14.94 17.89
C TRP A 508 -13.95 13.55 18.05
N ALA A 509 -13.41 13.00 16.97
CA ALA A 509 -12.95 11.63 16.94
C ALA A 509 -11.77 11.41 15.97
N GLU A 510 -11.11 10.27 16.13
CA GLU A 510 -10.26 9.66 15.09
C GLU A 510 -10.73 8.24 14.82
N ARG A 511 -10.51 7.76 13.60
CA ARG A 511 -10.74 6.37 13.25
C ARG A 511 -9.77 5.48 14.02
N HIS A 512 -10.27 4.37 14.58
CA HIS A 512 -9.37 3.38 15.15
C HIS A 512 -8.47 2.83 14.04
N ARG A 513 -7.16 2.76 14.29
CA ARG A 513 -6.18 2.29 13.29
C ARG A 513 -6.40 0.85 12.79
N LEU A 514 -7.28 0.06 13.40
CA LEU A 514 -7.64 -1.30 12.94
C LEU A 514 -8.95 -1.33 12.15
N ALA A 515 -9.66 -0.20 12.06
CA ALA A 515 -10.83 0.01 11.23
C ALA A 515 -10.38 0.36 9.81
N LEU A 516 -10.05 -0.67 9.04
CA LEU A 516 -9.58 -0.49 7.67
C LEU A 516 -10.75 -0.09 6.74
N PRO A 517 -10.52 0.79 5.74
CA PRO A 517 -11.51 1.14 4.74
C PRO A 517 -12.13 -0.09 4.07
N ARG A 518 -13.40 0.01 3.66
CA ARG A 518 -14.07 -1.06 2.91
C ARG A 518 -13.32 -1.41 1.62
N GLY A 519 -13.17 -2.70 1.35
CA GLY A 519 -12.41 -3.23 0.21
C GLY A 519 -10.92 -3.41 0.49
N SER A 520 -10.43 -3.09 1.69
CA SER A 520 -9.03 -3.34 2.07
C SER A 520 -8.72 -4.83 2.21
N LEU A 521 -7.51 -5.25 1.83
CA LEU A 521 -7.08 -6.67 1.87
C LEU A 521 -7.21 -7.33 3.26
N PHE A 522 -7.16 -6.54 4.33
CA PHE A 522 -7.27 -7.00 5.71
C PHE A 522 -8.52 -6.50 6.43
N GLU A 523 -9.53 -6.04 5.69
CA GLU A 523 -10.82 -5.61 6.26
C GLU A 523 -11.39 -6.69 7.20
N GLY A 524 -11.82 -6.28 8.40
CA GLY A 524 -12.42 -7.17 9.39
C GLY A 524 -11.45 -8.19 10.03
N ARG A 525 -10.14 -8.16 9.72
CA ARG A 525 -9.14 -9.13 10.23
C ARG A 525 -9.12 -9.24 11.76
N PHE A 526 -9.29 -8.12 12.46
CA PHE A 526 -9.33 -8.06 13.93
C PHE A 526 -10.75 -7.93 14.49
N ARG A 527 -11.76 -8.25 13.68
CA ARG A 527 -13.20 -8.06 13.98
C ARG A 527 -13.58 -6.59 14.20
N VAL A 528 -12.77 -5.68 13.71
CA VAL A 528 -13.04 -4.24 13.72
C VAL A 528 -13.57 -3.85 12.34
N ALA A 529 -14.75 -3.25 12.29
CA ALA A 529 -15.33 -2.74 11.05
C ALA A 529 -14.85 -1.31 10.74
N ASP A 530 -15.12 -0.85 9.52
CA ASP A 530 -14.61 0.39 8.91
C ASP A 530 -14.97 1.69 9.65
N SER A 531 -16.12 1.72 10.33
CA SER A 531 -16.62 2.91 11.05
C SER A 531 -16.36 2.91 12.57
N TYR A 532 -15.36 2.15 13.03
CA TYR A 532 -14.98 2.14 14.45
C TYR A 532 -14.11 3.34 14.80
N LEU A 533 -14.57 4.16 15.75
CA LEU A 533 -13.93 5.42 16.13
C LEU A 533 -13.47 5.41 17.58
N MET A 534 -12.45 6.21 17.88
CA MET A 534 -12.18 6.75 19.21
C MET A 534 -12.80 8.14 19.31
N ILE A 535 -13.88 8.29 20.07
CA ILE A 535 -14.43 9.59 20.46
C ILE A 535 -13.66 10.11 21.67
N TYR A 536 -13.25 11.38 21.62
CA TYR A 536 -12.52 11.99 22.73
C TYR A 536 -13.39 12.14 23.98
N GLY A 537 -12.76 12.03 25.14
CA GLY A 537 -13.43 12.24 26.42
C GLY A 537 -14.02 13.65 26.54
N PRO A 538 -15.28 13.78 27.00
CA PRO A 538 -15.97 15.07 27.12
C PRO A 538 -15.37 15.91 28.24
N ARG A 539 -15.08 17.19 27.95
CA ARG A 539 -14.43 18.11 28.92
C ARG A 539 -15.42 18.79 29.85
N ASP A 540 -16.66 18.92 29.41
CA ASP A 540 -17.74 19.63 30.08
C ASP A 540 -19.10 19.04 29.66
N GLU A 541 -20.16 19.59 30.27
CA GLU A 541 -21.54 19.19 30.08
C GLU A 541 -22.03 19.41 28.64
N ASP A 542 -21.52 20.42 27.92
CA ASP A 542 -21.85 20.61 26.50
C ASP A 542 -21.28 19.44 25.66
N GLU A 543 -20.03 19.03 25.92
CA GLU A 543 -19.42 17.89 25.23
C GLU A 543 -20.10 16.55 25.61
N MET A 544 -20.67 16.44 26.81
CA MET A 544 -21.47 15.29 27.21
C MET A 544 -22.72 15.13 26.35
N GLU A 545 -23.42 16.22 26.00
CA GLU A 545 -24.57 16.16 25.11
C GLU A 545 -24.19 15.65 23.71
N ILE A 546 -23.01 16.05 23.22
CA ILE A 546 -22.50 15.56 21.94
C ILE A 546 -22.18 14.07 22.01
N LEU A 547 -21.55 13.60 23.10
CA LEU A 547 -21.30 12.18 23.31
C LEU A 547 -22.60 11.37 23.40
N ALA A 548 -23.63 11.91 24.07
CA ALA A 548 -24.95 11.29 24.15
C ALA A 548 -25.61 11.18 22.77
N ALA A 549 -25.50 12.22 21.93
CA ALA A 549 -25.98 12.20 20.54
C ALA A 549 -25.23 11.15 19.70
N PHE A 550 -23.91 11.04 19.83
CA PHE A 550 -23.14 9.98 19.15
C PHE A 550 -23.56 8.59 19.62
N LEU A 551 -23.76 8.36 20.92
CA LEU A 551 -24.22 7.06 21.43
C LEU A 551 -25.59 6.68 20.91
N ARG A 552 -26.53 7.62 20.94
CA ARG A 552 -27.87 7.42 20.38
C ARG A 552 -27.82 6.99 18.92
N ASN A 553 -27.06 7.70 18.08
CA ASN A 553 -26.97 7.40 16.65
C ASN A 553 -26.13 6.15 16.35
N GLY A 554 -25.13 5.85 17.17
CA GLY A 554 -24.42 4.57 17.13
C GLY A 554 -25.32 3.38 17.43
N ILE A 555 -26.25 3.53 18.38
CA ILE A 555 -27.29 2.53 18.67
C ILE A 555 -28.21 2.36 17.46
N ARG A 556 -28.79 3.45 16.94
CA ARG A 556 -29.65 3.42 15.74
C ARG A 556 -28.99 2.66 14.59
N TYR A 557 -27.74 3.01 14.30
CA TYR A 557 -26.95 2.35 13.26
C TYR A 557 -26.80 0.85 13.56
N MET A 558 -26.27 0.47 14.71
CA MET A 558 -25.90 -0.92 14.99
C MET A 558 -27.10 -1.86 15.16
N THR A 559 -28.26 -1.35 15.61
CA THR A 559 -29.50 -2.14 15.75
C THR A 559 -30.38 -2.09 14.50
N GLY A 560 -30.21 -1.08 13.63
CA GLY A 560 -31.13 -0.78 12.53
C GLY A 560 -32.44 -0.13 12.98
N ALA A 561 -32.56 0.29 14.25
CA ALA A 561 -33.76 0.93 14.77
C ALA A 561 -33.73 2.45 14.52
N GLU A 562 -34.78 3.00 13.92
CA GLU A 562 -34.90 4.46 13.70
C GLU A 562 -35.36 5.21 14.98
N GLU A 563 -36.20 4.55 15.78
CA GLU A 563 -36.86 5.07 16.98
C GLU A 563 -36.03 4.82 18.26
N VAL A 564 -34.89 5.49 18.41
CA VAL A 564 -34.14 5.55 19.67
C VAL A 564 -34.29 6.93 20.28
N GLY A 565 -34.83 7.03 21.49
CA GLY A 565 -35.02 8.31 22.20
C GLY A 565 -33.70 8.94 22.70
N PRO A 566 -33.73 10.18 23.21
CA PRO A 566 -32.59 10.77 23.91
C PRO A 566 -32.17 9.93 25.12
N ILE A 567 -30.87 9.74 25.30
CA ILE A 567 -30.33 8.91 26.40
C ILE A 567 -29.92 9.84 27.54
N VAL A 568 -30.51 9.61 28.71
CA VAL A 568 -30.23 10.41 29.90
C VAL A 568 -28.83 10.06 30.42
N TRP A 569 -28.01 11.06 30.72
CA TRP A 569 -26.63 10.87 31.20
C TRP A 569 -26.34 11.50 32.56
N ASN A 570 -27.15 12.46 33.01
CA ASN A 570 -26.87 13.25 34.22
C ASN A 570 -27.31 12.57 35.54
N HIS A 571 -28.16 11.56 35.49
CA HIS A 571 -28.57 10.72 36.63
C HIS A 571 -28.97 9.32 36.14
N LEU A 572 -29.06 8.33 37.03
CA LEU A 572 -29.61 7.01 36.68
C LEU A 572 -31.14 7.06 36.58
N VAL A 573 -31.69 6.38 35.58
CA VAL A 573 -33.13 6.22 35.39
C VAL A 573 -33.57 4.90 36.04
N ASP A 574 -34.71 4.91 36.73
CA ASP A 574 -35.30 3.71 37.31
C ASP A 574 -35.77 2.75 36.19
N ALA A 575 -35.54 1.44 36.39
CA ALA A 575 -35.77 0.40 35.39
C ALA A 575 -37.22 -0.07 35.26
#